data_AF-A0A6A6LCH8-F1
#
_entry.id   AF-A0A6A6LCH8-F1
#
_cell.length_a   1.000
_cell.length_b   1.000
_cell.length_c   1.000
_cell.angle_alpha   90.00
_cell.angle_beta   90.00
_cell.angle_gamma   90.00
#
_symmetry.space_group_name_H-M   'P 1'
#
loop_
_entity.id
_entity.type
_entity.pdbx_description
1 polymer ?
#
loop_
_entity_poly.entity_id
_entity_poly.type
_entity_poly.pdbx_seq_one_letter_code
_entity_poly.pdbx_strand_id
1 'polypeptide(L)'
;MSTSYLPATTDSIAQALEAKTPSESISIYYRMLENPSSSPDSLRIKEQAITNLSDLLRQENRAEELRSLLTQLRPFFALIPKAKTAKIVRGIIDARVEARLAALLMENKEYSEALNLLSGLIKEVRRLDDKLLLVDIDLLESKLHFSLRNLPKAKAALTAARTAANAIYVPPAQQGTIDLQSGILHAEEKDYKTAYSYFFEAFEAFNALEDPRSV
;
A
#
# COMPACT_ATOMS: atom_id res chain seq x y z
N MET A 1 41.54 -8.59 2.63
CA MET A 1 40.48 -7.65 3.06
C MET A 1 39.26 -7.96 2.23
N SER A 2 38.44 -8.90 2.69
CA SER A 2 37.29 -9.39 1.94
C SER A 2 36.26 -8.27 1.88
N THR A 3 36.11 -7.66 0.70
CA THR A 3 35.11 -6.61 0.46
C THR A 3 33.74 -7.12 0.86
N SER A 4 33.15 -6.53 1.91
CA SER A 4 31.83 -6.91 2.44
C SER A 4 30.69 -6.54 1.48
N TYR A 5 30.96 -5.68 0.50
CA TYR A 5 30.02 -5.18 -0.50
C TYR A 5 30.32 -5.76 -1.90
N LEU A 6 29.27 -5.83 -2.74
CA LEU A 6 29.38 -6.20 -4.15
C LEU A 6 29.44 -4.95 -5.04
N PRO A 7 30.11 -5.01 -6.21
CA PRO A 7 30.15 -3.89 -7.14
C PRO A 7 28.78 -3.65 -7.78
N ALA A 8 28.29 -2.40 -7.77
CA ALA A 8 27.01 -2.02 -8.38
C ALA A 8 27.08 -2.06 -9.93
N THR A 9 27.12 -3.27 -10.48
CA THR A 9 27.19 -3.58 -11.92
C THR A 9 26.02 -4.48 -12.33
N THR A 10 25.74 -4.54 -13.63
CA THR A 10 24.70 -5.41 -14.21
C THR A 10 24.97 -6.89 -13.91
N ASP A 11 26.24 -7.30 -13.88
CA ASP A 11 26.63 -8.69 -13.60
C ASP A 11 26.21 -9.13 -12.19
N SER A 12 26.26 -8.22 -11.22
CA SER A 12 25.84 -8.50 -9.85
C SER A 12 24.31 -8.61 -9.70
N ILE A 13 23.55 -7.88 -10.54
CA ILE A 13 22.10 -8.09 -10.64
C ILE A 13 21.81 -9.46 -11.26
N ALA A 14 22.54 -9.85 -12.31
CA ALA A 14 22.38 -11.16 -12.94
C ALA A 14 22.68 -12.30 -11.94
N GLN A 15 23.75 -12.18 -11.14
CA GLN A 15 24.05 -13.11 -10.05
C GLN A 15 22.90 -13.24 -9.04
N ALA A 16 22.21 -12.14 -8.71
CA ALA A 16 21.06 -12.17 -7.82
C ALA A 16 19.83 -12.86 -8.45
N LEU A 17 19.65 -12.74 -9.77
CA LEU A 17 18.53 -13.35 -10.50
C LEU A 17 18.76 -14.84 -10.79
N GLU A 18 20.01 -15.27 -10.93
CA GLU A 18 20.39 -16.68 -11.17
C GLU A 18 20.49 -17.51 -9.87
N ALA A 19 20.33 -16.88 -8.70
CA ALA A 19 20.38 -17.54 -7.41
C ALA A 19 19.28 -18.61 -7.29
N LYS A 20 19.65 -19.79 -6.75
CA LYS A 20 18.73 -20.95 -6.65
C LYS A 20 17.73 -20.81 -5.51
N THR A 21 18.00 -19.93 -4.55
CA THR A 21 17.14 -19.73 -3.38
C THR A 21 16.82 -18.24 -3.18
N PRO A 22 15.59 -17.88 -2.76
CA PRO A 22 15.21 -16.50 -2.48
C PRO A 22 16.10 -15.83 -1.42
N SER A 23 16.56 -16.59 -0.42
CA SER A 23 17.43 -16.06 0.66
C SER A 23 18.82 -15.66 0.17
N GLU A 24 19.39 -16.41 -0.78
CA GLU A 24 20.67 -16.08 -1.41
C GLU A 24 20.55 -14.82 -2.26
N SER A 25 19.47 -14.72 -3.05
CA SER A 25 19.15 -13.51 -3.85
C SER A 25 19.04 -12.26 -2.98
N ILE A 26 18.32 -12.35 -1.86
CA ILE A 26 18.16 -11.26 -0.88
C ILE A 26 19.52 -10.83 -0.30
N SER A 27 20.39 -11.77 0.08
CA SER A 27 21.71 -11.43 0.61
C SER A 27 22.59 -10.73 -0.43
N ILE A 28 22.49 -11.09 -1.71
CA ILE A 28 23.25 -10.46 -2.79
C ILE A 28 22.77 -9.02 -2.99
N TYR A 29 21.45 -8.78 -2.98
CA TYR A 29 20.90 -7.43 -3.08
C TYR A 29 21.33 -6.52 -1.91
N TYR A 30 21.34 -7.01 -0.66
CA TYR A 30 21.83 -6.18 0.47
C TYR A 30 23.30 -5.79 0.32
N ARG A 31 24.17 -6.72 -0.10
CA ARG A 31 25.59 -6.42 -0.37
C ARG A 31 25.79 -5.43 -1.52
N MET A 32 24.86 -5.36 -2.47
CA MET A 32 24.85 -4.37 -3.54
C MET A 32 24.57 -2.96 -3.01
N LEU A 33 23.65 -2.84 -2.05
CA LEU A 33 23.22 -1.56 -1.48
C LEU A 33 24.28 -0.93 -0.58
N GLU A 34 25.09 -1.75 0.11
CA GLU A 34 26.21 -1.30 0.96
C GLU A 34 27.38 -0.68 0.19
N ASN A 35 27.41 -0.80 -1.15
CA ASN A 35 28.47 -0.23 -1.97
C ASN A 35 28.55 1.31 -1.78
N PRO A 36 29.72 1.92 -1.51
CA PRO A 36 29.80 3.37 -1.25
C PRO A 36 29.70 4.25 -2.52
N SER A 37 29.75 3.65 -3.72
CA SER A 37 29.72 4.40 -4.98
C SER A 37 28.39 5.14 -5.17
N SER A 38 28.50 6.43 -5.51
CA SER A 38 27.38 7.33 -5.81
C SER A 38 27.44 7.85 -7.24
N SER A 39 28.15 7.17 -8.15
CA SER A 39 28.14 7.52 -9.56
C SER A 39 26.74 7.34 -10.16
N PRO A 40 26.37 8.09 -11.23
CA PRO A 40 25.06 7.97 -11.87
C PRO A 40 24.70 6.53 -12.25
N ASP A 41 25.66 5.76 -12.75
CA ASP A 41 25.48 4.34 -13.09
C ASP A 41 25.26 3.47 -11.84
N SER A 42 26.05 3.69 -10.78
CA SER A 42 25.86 2.96 -9.52
C SER A 42 24.51 3.27 -8.87
N LEU A 43 24.02 4.51 -8.95
CA LEU A 43 22.69 4.88 -8.45
C LEU A 43 21.57 4.20 -9.25
N ARG A 44 21.72 4.10 -10.58
CA ARG A 44 20.75 3.40 -11.45
C ARG A 44 20.69 1.90 -11.14
N ILE A 45 21.84 1.27 -10.95
CA ILE A 45 21.93 -0.16 -10.60
C ILE A 45 21.34 -0.43 -9.21
N LYS A 46 21.61 0.44 -8.23
CA LYS A 46 20.99 0.36 -6.90
C LYS A 46 19.48 0.54 -6.94
N GLU A 47 18.97 1.48 -7.75
CA GLU A 47 17.52 1.66 -7.96
C GLU A 47 16.85 0.38 -8.49
N GLN A 48 17.48 -0.29 -9.46
CA GLN A 48 16.99 -1.58 -9.96
C GLN A 48 17.07 -2.68 -8.91
N ALA A 49 18.17 -2.74 -8.15
CA ALA A 49 18.34 -3.70 -7.06
C ALA A 49 17.28 -3.53 -5.97
N ILE A 50 16.95 -2.29 -5.58
CA ILE A 50 15.90 -1.99 -4.60
C ILE A 50 14.54 -2.48 -5.11
N THR A 51 14.23 -2.23 -6.38
CA THR A 51 12.95 -2.67 -6.98
C THR A 51 12.81 -4.20 -6.91
N ASN A 52 13.83 -4.92 -7.38
CA ASN A 52 13.82 -6.39 -7.40
C ASN A 52 13.80 -6.99 -5.98
N LEU A 53 14.56 -6.41 -5.04
CA LEU A 53 14.56 -6.82 -3.64
C LEU A 53 13.18 -6.64 -3.00
N SER A 54 12.50 -5.52 -3.30
CA SER A 54 11.17 -5.24 -2.78
C SER A 54 10.13 -6.24 -3.29
N ASP A 55 10.19 -6.59 -4.58
CA ASP A 55 9.32 -7.60 -5.18
C ASP A 55 9.54 -9.00 -4.57
N LEU A 56 10.80 -9.39 -4.31
CA LEU A 56 11.13 -10.66 -3.66
C LEU A 56 10.64 -10.73 -2.22
N LEU A 57 10.90 -9.69 -1.41
CA LEU A 57 10.43 -9.64 -0.02
C LEU A 57 8.89 -9.66 0.06
N ARG A 58 8.21 -9.07 -0.94
CA ARG A 58 6.76 -9.14 -1.08
C ARG A 58 6.29 -10.57 -1.37
N GLN A 59 6.91 -11.28 -2.31
CA GLN A 59 6.55 -12.67 -2.66
C GLN A 59 6.74 -13.64 -1.48
N GLU A 60 7.77 -13.42 -0.67
CA GLU A 60 8.08 -14.22 0.51
C GLU A 60 7.31 -13.79 1.78
N ASN A 61 6.44 -12.78 1.68
CA ASN A 61 5.64 -12.25 2.79
C ASN A 61 6.45 -11.77 4.02
N ARG A 62 7.66 -11.21 3.80
CA ARG A 62 8.61 -10.78 4.84
C ARG A 62 8.43 -9.29 5.22
N ALA A 63 7.34 -8.98 5.92
CA ALA A 63 6.93 -7.61 6.23
C ALA A 63 7.94 -6.80 7.08
N GLU A 64 8.57 -7.41 8.09
CA GLU A 64 9.54 -6.72 8.97
C GLU A 64 10.81 -6.29 8.22
N GLU A 65 11.22 -7.04 7.19
CA GLU A 65 12.40 -6.73 6.41
C GLU A 65 12.16 -5.61 5.40
N LEU A 66 10.95 -5.51 4.84
CA LEU A 66 10.53 -4.36 4.05
C LEU A 66 10.56 -3.07 4.88
N ARG A 67 10.12 -3.13 6.15
CA ARG A 67 10.19 -1.99 7.08
C ARG A 67 11.63 -1.59 7.39
N SER A 68 12.49 -2.57 7.67
CA SER A 68 13.93 -2.32 7.91
C SER A 68 14.60 -1.68 6.69
N LEU A 69 14.27 -2.16 5.48
CA LEU A 69 14.79 -1.64 4.22
C LEU A 69 14.50 -0.14 4.04
N LEU A 70 13.27 0.32 4.32
CA LEU A 70 12.93 1.75 4.23
C LEU A 70 13.77 2.64 5.15
N THR A 71 14.11 2.14 6.34
CA THR A 71 14.95 2.87 7.30
C THR A 71 16.39 2.97 6.80
N GLN A 72 16.89 1.88 6.21
CA GLN A 72 18.25 1.81 5.65
C GLN A 72 18.42 2.64 4.38
N LEU A 73 17.36 2.84 3.58
CA LEU A 73 17.42 3.60 2.33
C LEU A 73 17.39 5.14 2.51
N ARG A 74 17.18 5.65 3.73
CA ARG A 74 17.15 7.11 4.00
C ARG A 74 18.37 7.88 3.46
N PRO A 75 19.63 7.42 3.64
CA PRO A 75 20.79 8.09 3.07
C PRO A 75 20.81 8.05 1.53
N PHE A 76 20.31 6.97 0.92
CA PHE A 76 20.23 6.83 -0.54
C PHE A 76 19.18 7.78 -1.15
N PHE A 77 18.06 8.00 -0.47
CA PHE A 77 17.01 8.94 -0.93
C PHE A 77 17.46 10.40 -0.99
N ALA A 78 18.51 10.77 -0.26
CA ALA A 78 19.11 12.09 -0.35
C ALA A 78 19.94 12.29 -1.63
N LEU A 79 20.34 11.21 -2.30
CA LEU A 79 21.26 11.22 -3.45
C LEU A 79 20.55 11.16 -4.82
N ILE A 80 19.24 10.92 -4.84
CA ILE A 80 18.46 10.76 -6.08
C ILE A 80 17.32 11.79 -6.18
N PRO A 81 16.82 12.09 -7.39
CA PRO A 81 15.70 13.01 -7.58
C PRO A 81 14.45 12.59 -6.78
N LYS A 82 13.76 13.58 -6.19
CA LYS A 82 12.54 13.36 -5.39
C LYS A 82 11.47 12.52 -6.09
N ALA A 83 11.34 12.63 -7.41
CA ALA A 83 10.39 11.83 -8.20
C ALA A 83 10.73 10.34 -8.24
N LYS A 84 12.03 10.00 -8.27
CA LYS A 84 12.51 8.61 -8.22
C LYS A 84 12.41 8.04 -6.81
N THR A 85 12.78 8.82 -5.80
CA THR A 85 12.52 8.49 -4.39
C THR A 85 11.05 8.15 -4.19
N ALA A 86 10.15 8.97 -4.71
CA ALA A 86 8.71 8.72 -4.62
C ALA A 86 8.30 7.39 -5.28
N LYS A 87 8.89 7.01 -6.42
CA LYS A 87 8.59 5.77 -7.13
C LYS A 87 9.10 4.53 -6.38
N ILE A 88 10.31 4.61 -5.82
CA ILE A 88 10.94 3.52 -5.06
C ILE A 88 10.23 3.32 -3.72
N VAL A 89 10.02 4.42 -2.99
CA VAL A 89 9.25 4.43 -1.74
C VAL A 89 7.86 3.89 -2.00
N ARG A 90 7.17 4.34 -3.07
CA ARG A 90 5.88 3.78 -3.52
C ARG A 90 5.97 2.26 -3.74
N GLY A 91 6.88 1.76 -4.58
CA GLY A 91 6.98 0.31 -4.83
C GLY A 91 7.32 -0.57 -3.61
N ILE A 92 8.07 -0.03 -2.63
CA ILE A 92 8.36 -0.71 -1.34
C ILE A 92 7.17 -0.63 -0.38
N ILE A 93 6.52 0.53 -0.34
CA ILE A 93 5.41 0.85 0.57
C ILE A 93 4.09 0.31 0.04
N ASP A 94 3.95 0.03 -1.27
CA ASP A 94 2.68 -0.10 -2.00
C ASP A 94 1.67 -1.05 -1.34
N ALA A 95 1.03 -0.44 -0.36
CA ALA A 95 -0.37 -0.08 -0.31
C ALA A 95 -1.28 -1.19 0.18
N ARG A 96 -0.92 -2.43 -0.11
CA ARG A 96 -1.61 -3.60 0.40
C ARG A 96 -1.16 -3.95 1.81
N VAL A 97 0.11 -3.69 2.14
CA VAL A 97 0.69 -3.97 3.47
C VAL A 97 0.22 -2.94 4.49
N GLU A 98 0.17 -1.67 4.13
CA GLU A 98 -0.29 -0.63 5.05
C GLU A 98 -1.81 -0.59 5.17
N ALA A 99 -2.58 -0.87 4.11
CA ALA A 99 -4.02 -1.06 4.23
C ALA A 99 -4.37 -2.33 5.04
N ARG A 100 -3.61 -3.42 4.87
CA ARG A 100 -3.74 -4.61 5.74
C ARG A 100 -3.32 -4.32 7.17
N LEU A 101 -2.23 -3.57 7.39
CA LEU A 101 -1.77 -3.19 8.73
C LEU A 101 -2.80 -2.30 9.41
N ALA A 102 -3.35 -1.30 8.72
CA ALA A 102 -4.43 -0.49 9.25
C ALA A 102 -5.69 -1.32 9.52
N ALA A 103 -6.03 -2.30 8.68
CA ALA A 103 -7.11 -3.25 8.95
C ALA A 103 -6.85 -4.12 10.20
N LEU A 104 -5.62 -4.63 10.38
CA LEU A 104 -5.20 -5.41 11.55
C LEU A 104 -5.14 -4.55 12.83
N LEU A 105 -4.68 -3.31 12.73
CA LEU A 105 -4.71 -2.35 13.84
C LEU A 105 -6.15 -2.00 14.22
N MET A 106 -7.07 -1.96 13.25
CA MET A 106 -8.50 -1.82 13.53
C MET A 106 -9.08 -3.03 14.27
N GLU A 107 -8.66 -4.25 13.93
CA GLU A 107 -9.01 -5.48 14.67
C GLU A 107 -8.47 -5.42 16.11
N ASN A 108 -7.25 -4.90 16.30
CA ASN A 108 -6.61 -4.71 17.60
C ASN A 108 -7.05 -3.45 18.36
N LYS A 109 -7.97 -2.66 17.81
CA LYS A 109 -8.49 -1.39 18.36
C LYS A 109 -7.45 -0.26 18.54
N GLU A 110 -6.31 -0.36 17.88
CA GLU A 110 -5.24 0.66 17.88
C GLU A 110 -5.52 1.77 16.85
N TYR A 111 -6.70 2.39 16.99
CA TYR A 111 -7.25 3.29 15.98
C TYR A 111 -6.44 4.58 15.76
N SER A 112 -5.72 5.06 16.76
CA SER A 112 -4.89 6.28 16.67
C SER A 112 -3.65 6.07 15.79
N GLU A 113 -3.02 4.91 15.90
CA GLU A 113 -1.84 4.58 15.09
C GLU A 113 -2.24 4.31 13.64
N ALA A 114 -3.33 3.57 13.43
CA ALA A 114 -3.94 3.37 12.11
C ALA A 114 -4.27 4.71 11.42
N LEU A 115 -4.79 5.69 12.18
CA LEU A 115 -5.17 6.99 11.62
C LEU A 115 -3.95 7.83 11.20
N ASN A 116 -2.89 7.82 12.01
CA ASN A 116 -1.65 8.52 11.68
C ASN A 116 -1.00 7.93 10.42
N LEU A 117 -1.00 6.59 10.30
CA LEU A 117 -0.50 5.90 9.12
C LEU A 117 -1.31 6.26 7.86
N LEU A 118 -2.64 6.14 7.93
CA LEU A 118 -3.52 6.45 6.79
C LEU A 118 -3.44 7.91 6.36
N SER A 119 -3.39 8.84 7.31
CA SER A 119 -3.26 10.28 7.01
C SER A 119 -1.96 10.64 6.28
N GLY A 120 -0.86 9.92 6.58
CA GLY A 120 0.39 10.03 5.84
C GLY A 120 0.24 9.50 4.42
N LEU A 121 -0.29 8.29 4.30
CA LEU A 121 -0.44 7.57 3.03
C LEU A 121 -1.34 8.31 2.03
N ILE A 122 -2.45 8.92 2.46
CA ILE A 122 -3.35 9.69 1.58
C ILE A 122 -2.61 10.86 0.90
N LYS A 123 -1.77 11.60 1.65
CA LYS A 123 -1.02 12.74 1.08
C LYS A 123 -0.04 12.26 0.02
N GLU A 124 0.58 11.12 0.27
CA GLU A 124 1.50 10.51 -0.67
C GLU A 124 0.75 10.04 -1.90
N VAL A 125 -0.26 9.18 -1.78
CA VAL A 125 -1.02 8.62 -2.92
C VAL A 125 -1.67 9.70 -3.78
N ARG A 126 -2.15 10.81 -3.20
CA ARG A 126 -2.63 11.97 -3.98
C ARG A 126 -1.55 12.61 -4.84
N ARG A 127 -0.30 12.69 -4.35
CA ARG A 127 0.84 13.17 -5.16
C ARG A 127 1.19 12.20 -6.29
N LEU A 128 0.86 10.93 -6.11
CA LEU A 128 1.22 9.84 -7.00
C LEU A 128 0.18 9.62 -8.13
N ASP A 129 -0.99 10.25 -8.02
CA ASP A 129 -2.17 10.15 -8.91
C ASP A 129 -2.65 8.70 -9.17
N ASP A 130 -2.44 7.82 -8.18
CA ASP A 130 -2.95 6.45 -8.23
C ASP A 130 -4.38 6.40 -7.67
N LYS A 131 -5.35 6.55 -8.58
CA LYS A 131 -6.76 6.66 -8.21
C LYS A 131 -7.34 5.35 -7.68
N LEU A 132 -6.91 4.20 -8.21
CA LEU A 132 -7.43 2.90 -7.76
C LEU A 132 -7.05 2.66 -6.31
N LEU A 133 -5.79 2.95 -5.98
CA LEU A 133 -5.31 2.82 -4.63
C LEU A 133 -5.93 3.87 -3.68
N LEU A 134 -6.13 5.09 -4.17
CA LEU A 134 -6.75 6.15 -3.38
C LEU A 134 -8.16 5.75 -2.91
N VAL A 135 -8.94 5.05 -3.75
CA VAL A 135 -10.26 4.51 -3.38
C VAL A 135 -10.17 3.59 -2.17
N ASP A 136 -9.23 2.64 -2.18
CA ASP A 136 -9.07 1.67 -1.08
C ASP A 136 -8.69 2.34 0.24
N ILE A 137 -7.77 3.31 0.18
CA ILE A 137 -7.29 4.03 1.36
C ILE A 137 -8.38 4.92 1.94
N ASP A 138 -9.07 5.70 1.11
CA ASP A 138 -10.16 6.58 1.56
C ASP A 138 -11.33 5.75 2.13
N LEU A 139 -11.60 4.56 1.57
CA LEU A 139 -12.60 3.63 2.10
C LEU A 139 -12.20 3.06 3.46
N LEU A 140 -10.92 2.74 3.66
CA LEU A 140 -10.41 2.30 4.96
C LEU A 140 -10.42 3.41 6.00
N GLU A 141 -10.07 4.65 5.62
CA GLU A 141 -10.18 5.83 6.47
C GLU A 141 -11.63 6.08 6.91
N SER A 142 -12.60 5.88 6.01
CA SER A 142 -14.03 5.96 6.35
C SER A 142 -14.42 4.96 7.44
N LYS A 143 -14.03 3.69 7.27
CA LYS A 143 -14.30 2.63 8.25
C LYS A 143 -13.64 2.92 9.60
N LEU A 144 -12.39 3.38 9.58
CA LEU A 144 -11.65 3.75 10.80
C LEU A 144 -12.33 4.89 11.55
N HIS A 145 -12.73 5.95 10.86
CA HIS A 145 -13.45 7.05 11.47
C HIS A 145 -14.82 6.64 12.01
N PHE A 146 -15.50 5.71 11.35
CA PHE A 146 -16.74 5.11 11.86
C PHE A 146 -16.48 4.33 13.16
N SER A 147 -15.44 3.49 13.22
CA SER A 147 -15.04 2.78 14.45
C SER A 147 -14.70 3.74 15.60
N LEU A 148 -14.13 4.90 15.28
CA LEU A 148 -13.85 5.98 16.23
C LEU A 148 -15.08 6.84 16.59
N ARG A 149 -16.28 6.49 16.12
CA ARG A 149 -17.53 7.26 16.27
C ARG A 149 -17.44 8.70 15.74
N ASN A 150 -16.55 8.94 14.78
CA ASN A 150 -16.39 10.22 14.10
C ASN A 150 -17.13 10.22 12.75
N LEU A 151 -18.46 10.28 12.82
CA LEU A 151 -19.33 10.24 11.63
C LEU A 151 -19.04 11.34 10.59
N PRO A 152 -18.80 12.60 10.98
CA PRO A 152 -18.50 13.65 10.00
C PRO A 152 -17.27 13.33 9.14
N LYS A 153 -16.18 12.84 9.77
CA LYS A 153 -14.98 12.46 9.03
C LYS A 153 -15.16 11.16 8.24
N ALA A 154 -15.90 10.19 8.77
CA ALA A 154 -16.21 8.96 8.05
C ALA A 154 -16.95 9.23 6.72
N LYS A 155 -17.91 10.17 6.74
CA LYS A 155 -18.66 10.60 5.55
C LYS A 155 -17.78 11.38 4.57
N ALA A 156 -16.91 12.25 5.07
CA ALA A 156 -15.96 12.99 4.23
C ALA A 156 -15.02 12.03 3.48
N ALA A 157 -14.45 11.04 4.16
CA ALA A 157 -13.59 10.03 3.56
C ALA A 157 -14.34 9.15 2.55
N LEU A 158 -15.57 8.71 2.86
CA LEU A 158 -16.39 7.96 1.90
C LEU A 158 -16.71 8.78 0.64
N THR A 159 -16.95 10.08 0.79
CA THR A 159 -17.19 10.99 -0.34
C THR A 159 -15.96 11.09 -1.24
N ALA A 160 -14.77 11.14 -0.64
CA ALA A 160 -13.50 11.11 -1.37
C ALA A 160 -13.32 9.78 -2.12
N ALA A 161 -13.56 8.64 -1.46
CA ALA A 161 -13.51 7.31 -2.08
C ALA A 161 -14.45 7.20 -3.29
N ARG A 162 -15.70 7.65 -3.15
CA ARG A 162 -16.68 7.65 -4.27
C ARG A 162 -16.25 8.56 -5.41
N THR A 163 -15.69 9.72 -5.11
CA THR A 163 -15.20 10.65 -6.13
C THR A 163 -14.04 10.06 -6.91
N ALA A 164 -13.09 9.42 -6.22
CA ALA A 164 -11.98 8.71 -6.85
C ALA A 164 -12.48 7.51 -7.68
N ALA A 165 -13.44 6.75 -7.15
CA ALA A 165 -14.02 5.59 -7.82
C ALA A 165 -14.75 5.99 -9.11
N ASN A 166 -15.57 7.05 -9.08
CA ASN A 166 -16.28 7.56 -10.26
C ASN A 166 -15.35 8.08 -11.36
N ALA A 167 -14.10 8.42 -11.02
CA ALA A 167 -13.10 8.89 -11.98
C ALA A 167 -12.41 7.75 -12.73
N ILE A 168 -12.66 6.49 -12.36
CA ILE A 168 -12.08 5.29 -12.94
C ILE A 168 -13.15 4.19 -13.08
N TYR A 169 -12.82 3.08 -13.71
CA TYR A 169 -13.67 1.89 -13.63
C TYR A 169 -13.19 1.04 -12.43
N VAL A 170 -14.01 0.94 -11.39
CA VAL A 170 -13.74 0.10 -10.22
C VAL A 170 -14.35 -1.30 -10.40
N PRO A 171 -13.69 -2.38 -9.93
CA PRO A 171 -14.26 -3.72 -9.97
C PRO A 171 -15.56 -3.85 -9.15
N PRO A 172 -16.50 -4.73 -9.53
CA PRO A 172 -17.77 -4.91 -8.82
C PRO A 172 -17.63 -5.21 -7.32
N ALA A 173 -16.63 -6.00 -6.92
CA ALA A 173 -16.37 -6.30 -5.51
C ALA A 173 -16.00 -5.04 -4.69
N GLN A 174 -15.24 -4.13 -5.30
CA GLN A 174 -14.81 -2.89 -4.66
C GLN A 174 -15.98 -1.92 -4.57
N GLN A 175 -16.78 -1.83 -5.64
CA GLN A 175 -18.02 -1.07 -5.68
C GLN A 175 -19.01 -1.55 -4.59
N GLY A 176 -19.25 -2.86 -4.47
CA GLY A 176 -20.09 -3.41 -3.41
C GLY A 176 -19.58 -3.09 -1.99
N THR A 177 -18.26 -2.94 -1.81
CA THR A 177 -17.69 -2.53 -0.52
C THR A 177 -17.93 -1.04 -0.22
N ILE A 178 -17.91 -0.18 -1.25
CA ILE A 178 -18.28 1.24 -1.14
C ILE A 178 -19.77 1.37 -0.79
N ASP A 179 -20.62 0.58 -1.43
CA ASP A 179 -22.07 0.60 -1.20
C ASP A 179 -22.41 0.06 0.20
N LEU A 180 -21.75 -1.01 0.66
CA LEU A 180 -21.89 -1.50 2.03
C LEU A 180 -21.56 -0.42 3.06
N GLN A 181 -20.43 0.28 2.91
CA GLN A 181 -20.04 1.36 3.82
C GLN A 181 -21.01 2.54 3.75
N SER A 182 -21.56 2.83 2.58
CA SER A 182 -22.61 3.83 2.39
C SER A 182 -23.87 3.46 3.17
N GLY A 183 -24.32 2.21 3.10
CA GLY A 183 -25.46 1.70 3.85
C GLY A 183 -25.26 1.84 5.37
N ILE A 184 -24.08 1.46 5.88
CA ILE A 184 -23.75 1.57 7.32
C ILE A 184 -23.87 3.01 7.81
N LEU A 185 -23.28 3.98 7.08
CA LEU A 185 -23.30 5.38 7.50
C LEU A 185 -24.71 5.99 7.46
N HIS A 186 -25.54 5.65 6.46
CA HIS A 186 -26.93 6.14 6.40
C HIS A 186 -27.80 5.50 7.48
N ALA A 187 -27.58 4.22 7.81
CA ALA A 187 -28.29 3.55 8.88
C ALA A 187 -27.99 4.19 10.25
N GLU A 188 -26.74 4.55 10.52
CA GLU A 188 -26.35 5.25 11.75
C GLU A 188 -27.02 6.63 11.87
N GLU A 189 -27.26 7.30 10.74
CA GLU A 189 -28.02 8.56 10.67
C GLU A 189 -29.54 8.37 10.69
N LYS A 190 -30.02 7.13 10.85
CA LYS A 190 -31.44 6.73 10.85
C LYS A 190 -32.15 6.95 9.51
N ASP A 191 -31.41 7.11 8.43
CA ASP A 191 -31.95 7.10 7.06
C ASP A 191 -31.98 5.65 6.54
N TYR A 192 -32.90 4.86 7.10
CA TYR A 192 -33.00 3.44 6.79
C TYR A 192 -33.47 3.15 5.36
N LYS A 193 -34.19 4.10 4.74
CA LYS A 193 -34.66 3.94 3.36
C LYS A 193 -33.49 3.99 2.40
N THR A 194 -32.64 5.00 2.53
CA THR A 194 -31.44 5.11 1.69
C THR A 194 -30.44 4.01 2.02
N ALA A 195 -30.29 3.66 3.31
CA ALA A 195 -29.43 2.56 3.73
C ALA A 195 -29.82 1.23 3.08
N TYR A 196 -31.12 0.91 3.05
CA TYR A 196 -31.62 -0.31 2.40
C TYR A 196 -31.20 -0.42 0.94
N SER A 197 -31.33 0.66 0.16
CA SER A 197 -30.93 0.66 -1.24
C SER A 197 -29.44 0.36 -1.41
N TYR A 198 -28.57 0.98 -0.62
CA TYR A 198 -27.13 0.70 -0.66
C TYR A 198 -26.79 -0.73 -0.22
N PHE A 199 -27.46 -1.27 0.80
CA PHE A 199 -27.25 -2.66 1.20
C PHE A 199 -27.70 -3.65 0.13
N PHE A 200 -28.78 -3.36 -0.58
CA PHE A 200 -29.26 -4.20 -1.67
C PHE A 200 -28.26 -4.23 -2.83
N GLU A 201 -27.74 -3.08 -3.28
CA GLU A 201 -26.71 -3.00 -4.32
C GLU A 201 -25.42 -3.74 -3.90
N ALA A 202 -25.01 -3.58 -2.64
CA ALA A 202 -23.85 -4.30 -2.10
C ALA A 202 -24.08 -5.82 -2.10
N PHE A 203 -25.28 -6.28 -1.71
CA PHE A 203 -25.66 -7.68 -1.74
C PHE A 203 -25.62 -8.23 -3.18
N GLU A 204 -26.21 -7.55 -4.16
CA GLU A 204 -26.20 -8.00 -5.55
C GLU A 204 -24.76 -8.12 -6.09
N ALA A 205 -23.91 -7.14 -5.78
CA ALA A 205 -22.50 -7.15 -6.16
C ALA A 205 -21.72 -8.33 -5.55
N PHE A 206 -21.96 -8.66 -4.27
CA PHE A 206 -21.28 -9.77 -3.60
C PHE A 206 -21.85 -11.14 -3.99
N ASN A 207 -23.17 -11.25 -4.13
CA ASN A 207 -23.84 -12.48 -4.52
C ASN A 207 -23.46 -12.91 -5.95
N ALA A 208 -23.34 -11.95 -6.87
CA ALA A 208 -22.87 -12.22 -8.24
C ALA A 208 -21.42 -12.76 -8.29
N LEU A 209 -20.65 -12.57 -7.22
CA LEU A 209 -19.26 -13.01 -7.09
C LEU A 209 -19.11 -14.22 -6.16
N GLU A 210 -20.20 -14.81 -5.67
CA GLU A 210 -20.21 -15.88 -4.67
C GLU A 210 -19.38 -15.53 -3.40
N ASP A 211 -19.35 -14.25 -3.03
CA ASP A 211 -18.58 -13.76 -1.89
C ASP A 211 -19.32 -14.09 -0.57
N PRO A 212 -18.63 -14.60 0.48
CA PRO A 212 -19.26 -14.93 1.77
C PRO A 212 -19.99 -13.78 2.46
N ARG A 213 -19.67 -12.52 2.11
CA ARG A 213 -20.37 -11.33 2.62
C ARG A 213 -21.80 -11.18 2.10
N SER A 214 -22.20 -12.00 1.13
CA SER A 214 -23.56 -12.04 0.60
C SER A 214 -24.55 -12.85 1.46
N VAL A 215 -24.07 -13.53 2.51
CA VAL A 215 -24.88 -14.46 3.34
C VAL A 215 -25.10 -13.94 4.76
#